data_AF-A0A2N7RYU5-F1
#
_entry.id   AF-A0A2N7RYU5-F1
#
_cell.length_a   1.000
_cell.length_b   1.000
_cell.length_c   1.000
_cell.angle_alpha   90.00
_cell.angle_beta   90.00
_cell.angle_gamma   90.00
#
_symmetry.space_group_name_H-M   'P 1'
#
loop_
_entity.id
_entity.type
_entity.pdbx_description
1 polymer ?
#
loop_
_entity_poly.entity_id
_entity_poly.type
_entity_poly.pdbx_seq_one_letter_code
_entity_poly.pdbx_strand_id
1 'polypeptide(L)'
;MSHSSHHRLSASRIIARFFFAMLCFALAGLMVFHQQIPDVLGLGLIIDNLAPWMGIGIPVLFLMALVVRGRISFISLLVPIVVWAVLFGPAFIPSAQPVPEASLRLATQNVHESAGAQAARELADHGAQVIALQEIGEGQEPEITAELAKSHPYRYMVSTVGVWSAYPLKNPEPLDLGLGWDRALRVDVATEQGDIRMYAVHAASARPTGHHERDKMLASLGDYFANDDSPRIIAAGDFNATSTDRHFAPVADQLEEAHYSDWGLALTWPRTLFPMLGIDHVMLRGVQSAGMERLEVADSDHYALAATIDLGN
;
A
#
# COMPACT_ATOMS: atom_id res chain seq x y z
N MET A 1 -11.08 8.12 -64.90
CA MET A 1 -12.17 7.67 -64.01
C MET A 1 -11.58 6.65 -63.05
N SER A 2 -11.32 7.06 -61.80
CA SER A 2 -10.74 6.20 -60.76
C SER A 2 -11.87 5.51 -60.02
N HIS A 3 -12.02 4.20 -60.21
CA HIS A 3 -12.93 3.37 -59.42
C HIS A 3 -12.30 3.13 -58.05
N SER A 4 -12.60 3.99 -57.09
CA SER A 4 -12.39 3.68 -55.67
C SER A 4 -13.34 2.55 -55.28
N SER A 5 -12.85 1.32 -55.28
CA SER A 5 -13.59 0.18 -54.73
C SER A 5 -13.68 0.35 -53.21
N HIS A 6 -14.80 0.88 -52.75
CA HIS A 6 -15.17 0.78 -51.33
C HIS A 6 -15.41 -0.70 -51.02
N HIS A 7 -14.35 -1.41 -50.62
CA HIS A 7 -14.47 -2.74 -50.04
C HIS A 7 -15.29 -2.61 -48.76
N ARG A 8 -16.61 -2.85 -48.87
CA ARG A 8 -17.50 -2.94 -47.71
C ARG A 8 -16.98 -4.07 -46.82
N LEU A 9 -16.79 -3.76 -45.54
CA LEU A 9 -16.38 -4.75 -44.55
C LEU A 9 -17.45 -5.86 -44.50
N SER A 10 -17.03 -7.11 -44.38
CA SER A 10 -17.98 -8.21 -44.13
C SER A 10 -18.70 -7.99 -42.81
N ALA A 11 -19.95 -8.42 -42.72
CA ALA A 11 -20.73 -8.35 -41.47
C ALA A 11 -19.98 -8.99 -40.29
N SER A 12 -19.27 -10.10 -40.52
CA SER A 12 -18.42 -10.77 -39.53
C SER A 12 -17.29 -9.88 -38.98
N ARG A 13 -16.63 -9.08 -39.83
CA ARG A 13 -15.58 -8.14 -39.39
C ARG A 13 -16.17 -6.96 -38.63
N ILE A 14 -17.37 -6.51 -38.98
CA ILE A 14 -18.08 -5.46 -38.25
C ILE A 14 -18.45 -5.95 -36.85
N ILE A 15 -19.06 -7.13 -36.76
CA ILE A 15 -19.45 -7.77 -35.49
C ILE A 15 -18.22 -7.99 -34.60
N ALA A 16 -17.13 -8.53 -35.14
CA ALA A 16 -15.90 -8.76 -34.38
C ALA A 16 -15.31 -7.46 -33.80
N ARG A 17 -15.33 -6.37 -34.59
CA ARG A 17 -14.87 -5.05 -34.12
C ARG A 17 -15.76 -4.45 -33.06
N PHE A 18 -17.08 -4.62 -33.20
CA PHE A 18 -18.04 -4.15 -32.21
C PHE A 18 -17.85 -4.88 -30.88
N PHE A 19 -17.75 -6.21 -30.90
CA PHE A 19 -17.49 -7.02 -29.72
C PHE A 19 -16.14 -6.65 -29.07
N PHE A 20 -15.09 -6.47 -29.88
CA PHE A 20 -13.79 -6.00 -29.39
C PHE A 20 -13.88 -4.64 -28.68
N ALA A 21 -14.61 -3.68 -29.26
CA ALA A 21 -14.81 -2.38 -28.64
C ALA A 21 -15.55 -2.53 -27.29
N MET A 22 -16.60 -3.36 -27.23
CA MET A 22 -17.29 -3.65 -25.97
C MET A 22 -16.36 -4.20 -24.90
N LEU A 23 -15.43 -5.11 -25.23
CA LEU A 23 -14.44 -5.61 -24.28
C LEU A 23 -13.51 -4.50 -23.76
N CYS A 24 -13.08 -3.58 -24.63
CA CYS A 24 -12.26 -2.44 -24.22
C CYS A 24 -13.01 -1.54 -23.23
N PHE A 25 -14.28 -1.23 -23.52
CA PHE A 25 -15.13 -0.43 -22.63
C PHE A 25 -15.47 -1.17 -21.34
N ALA A 26 -15.66 -2.50 -21.39
CA ALA A 26 -15.91 -3.31 -20.21
C ALA A 26 -14.69 -3.33 -19.27
N LEU A 27 -13.47 -3.50 -19.80
CA LEU A 27 -12.25 -3.43 -19.00
C LEU A 27 -12.04 -2.04 -18.39
N ALA A 28 -12.23 -0.99 -19.19
CA ALA A 28 -12.16 0.39 -18.70
C ALA A 28 -13.21 0.68 -17.62
N GLY A 29 -14.45 0.25 -17.84
CA GLY A 29 -15.53 0.37 -16.87
C GLY A 29 -15.25 -0.42 -15.59
N LEU A 30 -14.70 -1.63 -15.71
CA LEU A 30 -14.27 -2.42 -14.57
C LEU A 30 -13.23 -1.67 -13.74
N MET A 31 -12.19 -1.10 -14.37
CA MET A 31 -11.15 -0.33 -13.66
C MET A 31 -11.68 0.97 -13.03
N VAL A 32 -12.63 1.67 -13.65
CA VAL A 32 -13.18 2.91 -13.08
C VAL A 32 -14.16 2.61 -11.95
N PHE A 33 -14.96 1.57 -12.09
CA PHE A 33 -16.09 1.28 -11.21
C PHE A 33 -15.86 0.08 -10.28
N HIS A 34 -14.60 -0.29 -10.06
CA HIS A 34 -14.26 -1.52 -9.34
C HIS A 34 -14.77 -1.52 -7.89
N GLN A 35 -14.64 -0.38 -7.19
CA GLN A 35 -15.12 -0.19 -5.82
C GLN A 35 -16.65 -0.17 -5.70
N GLN A 36 -17.39 0.00 -6.80
CA GLN A 36 -18.85 -0.05 -6.83
C GLN A 36 -19.38 -1.47 -7.08
N ILE A 37 -18.51 -2.43 -7.41
CA ILE A 37 -18.91 -3.82 -7.54
C ILE A 37 -19.26 -4.35 -6.15
N PRO A 38 -20.49 -4.88 -5.94
CA PRO A 38 -20.88 -5.42 -4.65
C PRO A 38 -19.93 -6.52 -4.20
N ASP A 39 -19.53 -6.47 -2.94
CA ASP A 39 -18.78 -7.56 -2.36
C ASP A 39 -19.71 -8.75 -2.07
N VAL A 40 -19.69 -9.74 -2.97
CA VAL A 40 -20.44 -10.98 -2.86
C VAL A 40 -19.44 -12.12 -2.81
N LEU A 41 -19.38 -12.81 -1.67
CA LEU A 41 -18.43 -13.90 -1.42
C LEU A 41 -16.95 -13.48 -1.58
N GLY A 42 -16.62 -12.23 -1.27
CA GLY A 42 -15.26 -11.69 -1.34
C GLY A 42 -14.81 -11.22 -2.72
N LEU A 43 -15.71 -11.20 -3.70
CA LEU A 43 -15.39 -10.73 -5.04
C LEU A 43 -14.98 -9.25 -5.05
N GLY A 44 -15.63 -8.41 -4.23
CA GLY A 44 -15.30 -6.99 -4.14
C GLY A 44 -13.90 -6.79 -3.58
N LEU A 45 -13.57 -7.53 -2.50
CA LEU A 45 -12.24 -7.53 -1.90
C LEU A 45 -11.15 -7.87 -2.94
N ILE A 46 -11.34 -8.95 -3.70
CA ILE A 46 -10.37 -9.40 -4.72
C ILE A 46 -10.21 -8.36 -5.82
N ILE A 47 -11.33 -7.86 -6.36
CA ILE A 47 -11.34 -6.88 -7.45
C ILE A 47 -10.61 -5.62 -7.01
N ASP A 48 -10.88 -5.12 -5.81
CA ASP A 48 -10.28 -3.88 -5.33
C ASP A 48 -8.78 -4.03 -5.09
N ASN A 49 -8.36 -5.13 -4.46
CA ASN A 49 -6.95 -5.36 -4.15
C ASN A 49 -6.11 -5.75 -5.38
N LEU A 50 -6.76 -6.20 -6.47
CA LEU A 50 -6.09 -6.50 -7.74
C LEU A 50 -6.35 -5.46 -8.84
N ALA A 51 -6.93 -4.31 -8.52
CA ALA A 51 -7.31 -3.30 -9.51
C ALA A 51 -6.15 -2.87 -10.44
N PRO A 52 -4.91 -2.63 -9.95
CA PRO A 52 -3.80 -2.30 -10.83
C PRO A 52 -3.47 -3.42 -11.85
N TRP A 53 -3.66 -4.69 -11.48
CA TRP A 53 -3.37 -5.85 -12.33
C TRP A 53 -4.35 -6.03 -13.50
N MET A 54 -5.51 -5.35 -13.47
CA MET A 54 -6.44 -5.31 -14.61
C MET A 54 -5.77 -4.75 -15.87
N GLY A 55 -4.66 -4.00 -15.73
CA GLY A 55 -3.80 -3.56 -16.83
C GLY A 55 -3.27 -4.71 -17.70
N ILE A 56 -3.16 -5.94 -17.19
CA ILE A 56 -2.80 -7.14 -17.98
C ILE A 56 -3.83 -7.42 -19.09
N GLY A 57 -5.07 -6.97 -18.93
CA GLY A 57 -6.08 -7.05 -19.99
C GLY A 57 -5.70 -6.25 -21.25
N ILE A 58 -4.89 -5.18 -21.11
CA ILE A 58 -4.47 -4.32 -22.23
C ILE A 58 -3.60 -5.08 -23.25
N PRO A 59 -2.48 -5.75 -22.88
CA PRO A 59 -1.70 -6.52 -23.85
C PRO A 59 -2.52 -7.66 -24.48
N VAL A 60 -3.45 -8.29 -23.75
CA VAL A 60 -4.36 -9.30 -24.31
C VAL A 60 -5.25 -8.67 -25.38
N LEU A 61 -5.88 -7.53 -25.09
CA LEU A 61 -6.70 -6.79 -26.05
C LEU A 61 -5.85 -6.27 -27.23
N PHE A 62 -4.60 -5.90 -27.02
CA PHE A 62 -3.68 -5.53 -28.10
C PHE A 62 -3.46 -6.69 -29.07
N LEU A 63 -3.15 -7.89 -28.56
CA LEU A 63 -3.01 -9.10 -29.39
C LEU A 63 -4.30 -9.40 -30.16
N MET A 64 -5.47 -9.26 -29.53
CA MET A 64 -6.76 -9.40 -30.19
C MET A 64 -6.98 -8.34 -31.29
N ALA A 65 -6.56 -7.09 -31.06
CA ALA A 65 -6.64 -6.00 -32.04
C ALA A 65 -5.81 -6.30 -33.30
N LEU A 66 -4.65 -6.94 -33.16
CA LEU A 66 -3.82 -7.40 -34.29
C LEU A 66 -4.54 -8.45 -35.16
N VAL A 67 -5.37 -9.31 -34.54
CA VAL A 67 -6.15 -10.33 -35.24
C VAL A 67 -7.37 -9.71 -35.94
N VAL A 68 -8.18 -8.94 -35.20
CA VAL A 68 -9.41 -8.32 -35.70
C VAL A 68 -9.12 -7.27 -36.78
N ARG A 69 -8.00 -6.56 -36.64
CA ARG A 69 -7.48 -5.49 -37.50
C ARG A 69 -8.45 -4.31 -37.68
N GLY A 70 -7.90 -3.11 -37.84
CA GLY A 70 -8.63 -1.92 -38.29
C GLY A 70 -8.59 -0.76 -37.30
N ARG A 71 -8.75 0.46 -37.82
CA ARG A 71 -8.59 1.71 -37.05
C ARG A 71 -9.45 1.75 -35.80
N ILE A 72 -10.71 1.33 -35.88
CA ILE A 72 -11.64 1.33 -34.74
C ILE A 72 -11.13 0.45 -33.60
N SER A 73 -10.57 -0.73 -33.88
CA SER A 73 -10.01 -1.60 -32.83
C SER A 73 -8.87 -0.92 -32.08
N PHE A 74 -7.92 -0.31 -32.79
CA PHE A 74 -6.83 0.41 -32.11
C PHE A 74 -7.31 1.67 -31.38
N ILE A 75 -8.29 2.39 -31.91
CA ILE A 75 -8.88 3.55 -31.22
C ILE A 75 -9.61 3.10 -29.94
N SER A 76 -10.40 2.03 -29.98
CA SER A 76 -11.07 1.49 -28.79
C SER A 76 -10.07 0.99 -27.74
N LEU A 77 -8.94 0.42 -28.15
CA LEU A 77 -7.86 0.00 -27.24
C LEU A 77 -7.25 1.16 -26.46
N LEU A 78 -7.25 2.39 -27.00
CA LEU A 78 -6.76 3.57 -26.27
C LEU A 78 -7.56 3.85 -25.00
N VAL A 79 -8.83 3.44 -24.94
CA VAL A 79 -9.70 3.71 -23.78
C VAL A 79 -9.16 3.06 -22.50
N PRO A 80 -9.00 1.71 -22.42
CA PRO A 80 -8.42 1.10 -21.23
C PRO A 80 -6.96 1.50 -20.99
N ILE A 81 -6.17 1.82 -22.03
CA ILE A 81 -4.80 2.33 -21.87
C ILE A 81 -4.80 3.64 -21.10
N VAL A 82 -5.60 4.62 -21.54
CA VAL A 82 -5.66 5.94 -20.89
C VAL A 82 -6.24 5.83 -19.49
N VAL A 83 -7.31 5.03 -19.31
CA VAL A 83 -7.90 4.82 -17.98
C VAL A 83 -6.89 4.21 -17.02
N TRP A 84 -6.19 3.15 -17.41
CA TRP A 84 -5.17 2.54 -16.55
C TRP A 84 -4.01 3.51 -16.25
N ALA A 85 -3.54 4.25 -17.26
CA ALA A 85 -2.47 5.23 -17.07
C ALA A 85 -2.85 6.39 -16.15
N VAL A 86 -4.12 6.81 -16.14
CA VAL A 86 -4.59 7.85 -15.23
C VAL A 86 -4.73 7.32 -13.80
N LEU A 87 -5.30 6.12 -13.63
CA LEU A 87 -5.59 5.57 -12.30
C LEU A 87 -4.33 5.05 -11.60
N PHE A 88 -3.45 4.36 -12.33
CA PHE A 88 -2.32 3.63 -11.75
C PHE A 88 -0.97 4.12 -12.25
N GLY A 89 -0.94 4.85 -13.37
CA GLY A 89 0.29 5.40 -13.92
C GLY A 89 1.09 6.31 -12.98
N PRO A 90 0.48 7.11 -12.07
CA PRO A 90 1.25 7.91 -11.11
C PRO A 90 2.26 7.10 -10.28
N ALA A 91 1.93 5.86 -9.91
CA ALA A 91 2.85 4.97 -9.16
C ALA A 91 4.09 4.57 -9.98
N PHE A 92 4.08 4.74 -11.30
CA PHE A 92 5.17 4.36 -12.20
C PHE A 92 6.02 5.56 -12.64
N ILE A 93 5.78 6.76 -12.08
CA ILE A 93 6.57 7.95 -12.34
C ILE A 93 7.63 8.08 -11.25
N PRO A 94 8.92 7.92 -11.55
CA PRO A 94 9.97 8.16 -10.57
C PRO A 94 9.92 9.61 -10.08
N SER A 95 9.88 9.81 -8.76
CA SER A 95 9.97 11.15 -8.17
C SER A 95 11.43 11.47 -7.85
N ALA A 96 11.80 12.74 -8.03
CA ALA A 96 13.06 13.24 -7.50
C ALA A 96 12.92 13.32 -5.99
N GLN A 97 13.73 12.53 -5.27
CA GLN A 97 13.72 12.55 -3.81
C GLN A 97 14.42 13.83 -3.33
N PRO A 98 13.72 14.77 -2.68
CA PRO A 98 14.39 15.89 -2.05
C PRO A 98 15.35 15.34 -0.99
N VAL A 99 16.52 15.95 -0.85
CA VAL A 99 17.44 15.63 0.25
C VAL A 99 17.05 16.54 1.41
N PRO A 100 16.40 16.01 2.47
CA PRO A 100 15.96 16.82 3.59
C PRO A 100 17.15 17.31 4.42
N GLU A 101 17.05 18.51 4.98
CA GLU A 101 18.05 19.03 5.94
C GLU A 101 17.93 18.31 7.30
N ALA A 102 16.71 17.95 7.69
CA ALA A 102 16.41 17.16 8.88
C ALA A 102 15.41 16.05 8.52
N SER A 103 15.76 14.81 8.81
CA SER A 103 14.93 13.66 8.46
C SER A 103 14.78 12.64 9.56
N LEU A 104 13.64 11.97 9.58
CA LEU A 104 13.43 10.72 10.31
C LEU A 104 13.49 9.55 9.34
N ARG A 105 14.29 8.53 9.64
CA ARG A 105 14.20 7.25 8.93
C ARG A 105 13.40 6.24 9.73
N LEU A 106 12.24 5.86 9.19
CA LEU A 106 11.31 4.91 9.77
C LEU A 106 11.36 3.61 8.98
N ALA A 107 11.30 2.46 9.65
CA ALA A 107 11.02 1.19 9.00
C ALA A 107 9.83 0.48 9.64
N THR A 108 9.10 -0.30 8.83
CA THR A 108 8.04 -1.18 9.30
C THR A 108 8.07 -2.55 8.62
N GLN A 109 7.75 -3.62 9.37
CA GLN A 109 7.63 -4.97 8.82
C GLN A 109 6.74 -5.86 9.69
N ASN A 110 5.82 -6.60 9.06
CA ASN A 110 5.21 -7.79 9.64
C ASN A 110 6.24 -8.94 9.65
N VAL A 111 6.58 -9.47 10.83
CA VAL A 111 7.71 -10.42 11.02
C VAL A 111 7.29 -11.89 11.10
N HIS A 112 6.03 -12.21 10.79
CA HIS A 112 5.53 -13.59 10.70
C HIS A 112 5.88 -14.47 11.92
N GLU A 113 5.66 -13.94 13.13
CA GLU A 113 5.83 -14.60 14.44
C GLU A 113 7.24 -15.08 14.81
N SER A 114 8.21 -15.04 13.89
CA SER A 114 9.50 -15.73 14.06
C SER A 114 10.70 -14.93 13.58
N ALA A 115 10.52 -13.95 12.71
CA ALA A 115 11.64 -13.20 12.12
C ALA A 115 12.06 -11.95 12.91
N GLY A 116 11.41 -11.67 14.06
CA GLY A 116 11.51 -10.39 14.79
C GLY A 116 12.92 -9.88 15.08
N ALA A 117 13.78 -10.67 15.73
CA ALA A 117 15.13 -10.25 16.10
C ALA A 117 16.03 -10.00 14.86
N GLN A 118 15.87 -10.82 13.82
CA GLN A 118 16.59 -10.64 12.57
C GLN A 118 16.14 -9.37 11.84
N ALA A 119 14.83 -9.17 11.70
CA ALA A 119 14.24 -7.97 11.10
C ALA A 119 14.71 -6.71 11.81
N ALA A 120 14.62 -6.69 13.15
CA ALA A 120 15.04 -5.57 13.97
C ALA A 120 16.50 -5.16 13.72
N ARG A 121 17.43 -6.12 13.72
CA ARG A 121 18.84 -5.88 13.44
C ARG A 121 19.05 -5.38 12.01
N GLU A 122 18.50 -6.07 11.02
CA GLU A 122 18.71 -5.72 9.60
C GLU A 122 18.12 -4.35 9.26
N LEU A 123 16.97 -3.98 9.82
CA LEU A 123 16.38 -2.64 9.65
C LEU A 123 17.21 -1.55 10.34
N ALA A 124 17.74 -1.83 11.54
CA ALA A 124 18.67 -0.91 12.21
C ALA A 124 19.99 -0.75 11.43
N ASP A 125 20.53 -1.83 10.86
CA ASP A 125 21.72 -1.81 10.00
C ASP A 125 21.47 -1.04 8.69
N HIS A 126 20.25 -1.09 8.17
CA HIS A 126 19.82 -0.22 7.08
C HIS A 126 19.69 1.23 7.51
N GLY A 127 19.77 1.57 8.80
CA GLY A 127 19.77 2.95 9.29
C GLY A 127 18.39 3.47 9.69
N ALA A 128 17.40 2.60 9.89
CA ALA A 128 16.16 2.98 10.56
C ALA A 128 16.49 3.53 11.96
N GLN A 129 15.82 4.60 12.33
CA GLN A 129 15.91 5.25 13.65
C GLN A 129 14.66 4.98 14.49
N VAL A 130 13.57 4.62 13.82
CA VAL A 130 12.32 4.16 14.43
C VAL A 130 11.89 2.92 13.65
N ILE A 131 11.56 1.85 14.36
CA ILE A 131 11.22 0.54 13.80
C ILE A 131 9.87 0.13 14.38
N ALA A 132 8.88 -0.10 13.52
CA ALA A 132 7.59 -0.69 13.86
C ALA A 132 7.53 -2.15 13.39
N LEU A 133 7.23 -3.08 14.28
CA LEU A 133 7.10 -4.50 13.93
C LEU A 133 5.69 -5.00 14.26
N GLN A 134 5.16 -5.85 13.38
CA GLN A 134 3.86 -6.51 13.50
C GLN A 134 4.04 -8.03 13.53
N GLU A 135 3.04 -8.76 14.05
CA GLU A 135 3.12 -10.21 14.27
C GLU A 135 4.36 -10.65 15.05
N ILE A 136 4.71 -9.91 16.09
CA ILE A 136 5.78 -10.34 17.01
C ILE A 136 5.28 -11.56 17.78
N GLY A 137 5.96 -12.69 17.62
CA GLY A 137 5.59 -13.95 18.26
C GLY A 137 5.83 -13.97 19.77
N GLU A 138 5.26 -14.97 20.44
CA GLU A 138 5.47 -15.19 21.86
C GLU A 138 6.97 -15.34 22.18
N GLY A 139 7.46 -14.56 23.13
CA GLY A 139 8.86 -14.61 23.57
C GLY A 139 9.87 -13.86 22.70
N GLN A 140 9.46 -13.26 21.58
CA GLN A 140 10.38 -12.51 20.71
C GLN A 140 10.72 -11.10 21.20
N GLU A 141 9.84 -10.46 21.98
CA GLU A 141 10.04 -9.08 22.47
C GLU A 141 11.35 -8.89 23.26
N PRO A 142 11.73 -9.79 24.19
CA PRO A 142 13.03 -9.71 24.84
C PRO A 142 14.22 -9.84 23.89
N GLU A 143 14.13 -10.68 22.86
CA GLU A 143 15.19 -10.88 21.87
C GLU A 143 15.38 -9.63 21.00
N ILE A 144 14.28 -9.10 20.44
CA ILE A 144 14.26 -7.85 19.68
C ILE A 144 14.85 -6.71 20.52
N THR A 145 14.41 -6.61 21.78
CA THR A 145 14.87 -5.55 22.70
C THR A 145 16.36 -5.69 23.01
N ALA A 146 16.88 -6.91 23.15
CA ALA A 146 18.29 -7.15 23.38
C ALA A 146 19.14 -6.77 22.15
N GLU A 147 18.70 -7.14 20.95
CA GLU A 147 19.36 -6.77 19.68
C GLU A 147 19.42 -5.24 19.50
N LEU A 148 18.33 -4.54 19.84
CA LEU A 148 18.20 -3.10 19.65
C LEU A 148 18.67 -2.23 20.82
N ALA A 149 19.08 -2.82 21.95
CA ALA A 149 19.30 -2.11 23.21
C ALA A 149 20.26 -0.91 23.12
N LYS A 150 21.21 -0.94 22.19
CA LYS A 150 22.19 0.15 21.98
C LYS A 150 21.69 1.24 21.04
N SER A 151 20.97 0.88 19.98
CA SER A 151 20.57 1.80 18.91
C SER A 151 19.17 2.37 19.09
N HIS A 152 18.25 1.57 19.64
CA HIS A 152 16.85 1.94 19.84
C HIS A 152 16.39 1.60 21.27
N PRO A 153 16.90 2.33 22.29
CA PRO A 153 16.67 2.00 23.69
C PRO A 153 15.23 2.27 24.15
N TYR A 154 14.46 3.07 23.41
CA TYR A 154 13.08 3.41 23.75
C TYR A 154 12.12 2.48 23.03
N ARG A 155 11.14 1.95 23.75
CA ARG A 155 10.18 1.00 23.19
C ARG A 155 8.80 1.09 23.80
N TYR A 156 7.80 0.71 23.03
CA TYR A 156 6.46 0.46 23.50
C TYR A 156 5.84 -0.65 22.66
N MET A 157 5.16 -1.60 23.29
CA MET A 157 4.56 -2.75 22.62
C MET A 157 3.22 -3.09 23.25
N VAL A 158 2.28 -3.46 22.40
CA VAL A 158 0.94 -3.89 22.76
C VAL A 158 0.58 -5.09 21.91
N SER A 159 0.14 -6.18 22.55
CA SER A 159 -0.16 -7.44 21.86
C SER A 159 1.04 -7.89 21.00
N THR A 160 0.87 -8.03 19.68
CA THR A 160 1.93 -8.43 18.73
C THR A 160 2.52 -7.25 17.94
N VAL A 161 2.25 -6.00 18.34
CA VAL A 161 2.68 -4.78 17.65
C VAL A 161 3.61 -3.98 18.55
N GLY A 162 4.80 -3.64 18.06
CA GLY A 162 5.80 -2.91 18.85
C GLY A 162 6.51 -1.82 18.06
N VAL A 163 6.94 -0.78 18.77
CA VAL A 163 7.79 0.28 18.26
C VAL A 163 9.07 0.33 19.10
N TRP A 164 10.21 0.40 18.41
CA TRP A 164 11.53 0.67 18.97
C TRP A 164 12.08 1.94 18.33
N SER A 165 12.66 2.82 19.13
CA SER A 165 13.07 4.16 18.71
C SER A 165 14.42 4.54 19.29
N ALA A 166 15.25 5.18 18.48
CA ALA A 166 16.44 5.90 18.92
C ALA A 166 16.08 7.17 19.73
N TYR A 167 14.85 7.67 19.58
CA TYR A 167 14.32 8.86 20.24
C TYR A 167 13.33 8.49 21.38
N PRO A 168 13.24 9.29 22.46
CA PRO A 168 12.28 9.06 23.53
C PRO A 168 10.84 8.92 23.04
N LEU A 169 10.12 7.94 23.57
CA LEU A 169 8.70 7.75 23.33
C LEU A 169 7.88 8.37 24.47
N LYS A 170 6.86 9.15 24.14
CA LYS A 170 5.93 9.77 25.10
C LYS A 170 4.49 9.37 24.80
N ASN A 171 3.60 9.61 25.77
CA ASN A 171 2.15 9.43 25.64
C ASN A 171 1.72 8.10 24.98
N PRO A 172 2.27 6.94 25.40
CA PRO A 172 1.91 5.68 24.80
C PRO A 172 0.45 5.35 25.06
N GLU A 173 -0.26 4.92 24.01
CA GLU A 173 -1.65 4.51 24.08
C GLU A 173 -1.89 3.26 23.24
N PRO A 174 -2.50 2.21 23.81
CA PRO A 174 -2.96 1.06 23.06
C PRO A 174 -4.28 1.39 22.33
N LEU A 175 -4.48 0.82 21.13
CA LEU A 175 -5.66 1.07 20.32
C LEU A 175 -6.37 -0.25 19.96
N ASP A 176 -7.63 -0.37 20.38
CA ASP A 176 -8.46 -1.54 20.09
C ASP A 176 -9.11 -1.53 18.69
N LEU A 177 -9.17 -0.34 18.07
CA LEU A 177 -9.75 -0.06 16.76
C LEU A 177 -11.16 -0.66 16.58
N GLY A 178 -11.94 -0.65 17.66
CA GLY A 178 -13.32 -1.12 17.70
C GLY A 178 -13.48 -2.65 17.80
N LEU A 179 -12.40 -3.40 17.99
CA LEU A 179 -12.46 -4.87 18.14
C LEU A 179 -12.50 -5.35 19.59
N GLY A 180 -12.30 -4.46 20.57
CA GLY A 180 -12.29 -4.82 21.99
C GLY A 180 -11.01 -5.52 22.46
N TRP A 181 -9.95 -5.49 21.63
CA TRP A 181 -8.58 -5.90 21.96
C TRP A 181 -7.57 -5.06 21.18
N ASP A 182 -6.39 -4.85 21.73
CA ASP A 182 -5.44 -3.91 21.13
C ASP A 182 -4.66 -4.53 19.97
N ARG A 183 -4.73 -3.90 18.80
CA ARG A 183 -4.04 -4.31 17.55
C ARG A 183 -3.29 -3.18 16.86
N ALA A 184 -3.28 -2.02 17.47
CA ALA A 184 -2.43 -0.90 17.08
C ALA A 184 -2.00 -0.16 18.34
N LEU A 185 -1.04 0.74 18.18
CA LEU A 185 -0.61 1.64 19.25
C LEU A 185 -0.31 3.01 18.69
N ARG A 186 -0.36 4.00 19.59
CA ARG A 186 0.00 5.39 19.35
C ARG A 186 1.07 5.83 20.34
N VAL A 187 2.11 6.50 19.86
CA VAL A 187 3.19 7.06 20.66
C VAL A 187 3.67 8.38 20.06
N ASP A 188 4.15 9.30 20.88
CA ASP A 188 4.86 10.48 20.40
C ASP A 188 6.37 10.21 20.37
N VAL A 189 7.00 10.33 19.19
CA VAL A 189 8.44 10.22 19.00
C VAL A 189 9.07 11.60 19.16
N ALA A 190 9.87 11.80 20.20
CA ALA A 190 10.47 13.09 20.54
C ALA A 190 11.76 13.36 19.76
N THR A 191 11.63 13.85 18.53
CA THR A 191 12.78 14.21 17.67
C THR A 191 13.35 15.59 18.04
N GLU A 192 14.53 15.93 17.51
CA GLU A 192 15.12 17.27 17.68
C GLU A 192 14.27 18.38 17.02
N GLN A 193 13.48 18.01 16.00
CA GLN A 193 12.54 18.89 15.29
C GLN A 193 11.16 18.91 15.98
N GLY A 194 11.05 18.30 17.16
CA GLY A 194 9.84 18.23 18.00
C GLY A 194 9.12 16.88 17.90
N ASP A 195 7.99 16.78 18.59
CA ASP A 195 7.26 15.52 18.70
C ASP A 195 6.55 15.18 17.37
N ILE A 196 6.57 13.89 17.01
CA ILE A 196 5.82 13.32 15.89
C ILE A 196 4.91 12.22 16.42
N ARG A 197 3.62 12.31 16.12
CA ARG A 197 2.60 11.33 16.50
C ARG A 197 2.73 10.11 15.60
N MET A 198 3.16 8.98 16.16
CA MET A 198 3.34 7.74 15.44
C MET A 198 2.22 6.74 15.78
N TYR A 199 1.63 6.15 14.75
CA TYR A 199 0.75 5.00 14.85
C TYR A 199 1.46 3.78 14.27
N ALA A 200 1.54 2.70 15.04
CA ALA A 200 1.94 1.39 14.53
C ALA A 200 0.69 0.50 14.41
N VAL A 201 0.43 0.00 13.20
CA VAL A 201 -0.83 -0.65 12.84
C VAL A 201 -0.61 -2.10 12.43
N HIS A 202 -1.44 -3.00 12.97
CA HIS A 202 -1.61 -4.35 12.42
C HIS A 202 -3.10 -4.64 12.31
N ALA A 203 -3.68 -4.32 11.16
CA ALA A 203 -5.09 -4.59 10.90
C ALA A 203 -5.36 -6.09 10.82
N ALA A 204 -6.56 -6.52 11.20
CA ALA A 204 -6.97 -7.92 11.09
C ALA A 204 -6.81 -8.41 9.64
N SER A 205 -6.48 -9.69 9.46
CA SER A 205 -6.30 -10.25 8.12
C SER A 205 -7.58 -10.17 7.28
N ALA A 206 -7.46 -9.85 6.00
CA ALA A 206 -8.57 -9.87 5.07
C ALA A 206 -8.61 -11.19 4.27
N ARG A 207 -9.75 -11.88 4.31
CA ARG A 207 -10.00 -13.08 3.50
C ARG A 207 -11.31 -12.90 2.72
N PRO A 208 -11.48 -13.51 1.53
CA PRO A 208 -12.72 -13.41 0.75
C PRO A 208 -14.00 -13.75 1.54
N THR A 209 -13.91 -14.65 2.53
CA THR A 209 -15.05 -15.03 3.36
C THR A 209 -15.04 -14.40 4.76
N GLY A 210 -14.18 -13.41 5.01
CA GLY A 210 -14.06 -12.75 6.32
C GLY A 210 -13.03 -11.63 6.32
N HIS A 211 -13.51 -10.38 6.28
CA HIS A 211 -12.70 -9.17 6.42
C HIS A 211 -13.43 -8.04 7.19
N HIS A 212 -14.58 -8.34 7.81
CA HIS A 212 -15.39 -7.31 8.49
C HIS A 212 -14.65 -6.64 9.66
N GLU A 213 -13.87 -7.40 10.42
CA GLU A 213 -13.04 -6.85 11.49
C GLU A 213 -11.98 -5.89 10.94
N ARG A 214 -11.30 -6.28 9.85
CA ARG A 214 -10.32 -5.45 9.14
C ARG A 214 -10.96 -4.13 8.68
N ASP A 215 -12.12 -4.21 8.02
CA ASP A 215 -12.81 -3.01 7.53
C ASP A 215 -13.24 -2.09 8.67
N LYS A 216 -13.71 -2.65 9.78
CA LYS A 216 -14.05 -1.89 10.99
C LYS A 216 -12.83 -1.19 11.58
N MET A 217 -11.68 -1.86 11.60
CA MET A 217 -10.43 -1.26 12.07
C MET A 217 -9.99 -0.10 11.18
N LEU A 218 -10.06 -0.23 9.84
CA LEU A 218 -9.68 0.84 8.92
C LEU A 218 -10.60 2.07 9.05
N ALA A 219 -11.91 1.84 9.20
CA ALA A 219 -12.85 2.94 9.50
C ALA A 219 -12.51 3.62 10.83
N SER A 220 -12.26 2.83 11.89
CA SER A 220 -11.86 3.37 13.20
C SER A 220 -10.54 4.13 13.14
N LEU A 221 -9.56 3.69 12.35
CA LEU A 221 -8.29 4.41 12.15
C LEU A 221 -8.52 5.76 11.49
N GLY A 222 -9.38 5.83 10.47
CA GLY A 222 -9.80 7.09 9.87
C GLY A 222 -10.38 8.07 10.91
N ASP A 223 -11.24 7.57 11.81
CA ASP A 223 -11.79 8.38 12.90
C ASP A 223 -10.70 8.83 13.90
N TYR A 224 -9.73 7.97 14.24
CA TYR A 224 -8.60 8.35 15.08
C TYR A 224 -7.78 9.46 14.42
N PHE A 225 -7.44 9.34 13.13
CA PHE A 225 -6.67 10.36 12.44
C PHE A 225 -7.43 11.68 12.32
N ALA A 226 -8.72 11.64 12.01
CA ALA A 226 -9.56 12.84 11.88
C ALA A 226 -9.69 13.62 13.20
N ASN A 227 -9.69 12.92 14.34
CA ASN A 227 -9.82 13.53 15.67
C ASN A 227 -8.48 13.80 16.38
N ASP A 228 -7.36 13.34 15.81
CA ASP A 228 -6.04 13.59 16.37
C ASP A 228 -5.57 15.00 15.98
N ASP A 229 -5.23 15.81 16.98
CA ASP A 229 -4.85 17.21 16.84
C ASP A 229 -3.36 17.44 16.53
N SER A 230 -2.57 16.36 16.42
CA SER A 230 -1.14 16.49 16.13
C SER A 230 -0.92 17.09 14.75
N PRO A 231 -0.10 18.15 14.63
CA PRO A 231 0.24 18.70 13.32
C PRO A 231 1.03 17.71 12.47
N ARG A 232 1.70 16.73 13.08
CA ARG A 232 2.58 15.76 12.40
C ARG A 232 2.21 14.34 12.78
N ILE A 233 1.69 13.57 11.82
CA ILE A 233 1.39 12.13 11.99
C ILE A 233 2.22 11.30 11.02
N ILE A 234 2.69 10.17 11.55
CA ILE A 234 3.17 9.02 10.77
C ILE A 234 2.35 7.81 11.20
N ALA A 235 1.74 7.09 10.27
CA ALA A 235 1.12 5.79 10.54
C ALA A 235 1.80 4.72 9.67
N ALA A 236 2.33 3.66 10.29
CA ALA A 236 3.07 2.63 9.59
C ALA A 236 2.74 1.23 10.08
N GLY A 237 2.73 0.26 9.18
CA GLY A 237 2.46 -1.14 9.51
C GLY A 237 1.71 -1.89 8.42
N ASP A 238 1.18 -3.04 8.80
CA ASP A 238 0.35 -3.91 7.97
C ASP A 238 -1.12 -3.52 8.12
N PHE A 239 -1.69 -2.91 7.08
CA PHE A 239 -3.10 -2.51 7.05
C PHE A 239 -3.98 -3.59 6.44
N ASN A 240 -3.40 -4.70 5.97
CA ASN A 240 -4.10 -5.82 5.33
C ASN A 240 -5.03 -5.37 4.19
N ALA A 241 -4.70 -4.26 3.53
CA ALA A 241 -5.50 -3.61 2.48
C ALA A 241 -4.57 -2.86 1.55
N THR A 242 -4.80 -2.95 0.24
CA THR A 242 -4.10 -2.07 -0.72
C THR A 242 -4.71 -0.67 -0.75
N SER A 243 -3.97 0.31 -1.29
CA SER A 243 -4.47 1.67 -1.48
C SER A 243 -5.68 1.78 -2.42
N THR A 244 -5.98 0.73 -3.20
CA THR A 244 -7.17 0.64 -4.05
C THR A 244 -8.36 -0.01 -3.35
N ASP A 245 -8.20 -0.59 -2.15
CA ASP A 245 -9.29 -1.14 -1.36
C ASP A 245 -10.30 -0.05 -0.95
N ARG A 246 -11.60 -0.27 -1.20
CA ARG A 246 -12.64 0.69 -0.82
C ARG A 246 -12.67 1.00 0.68
N HIS A 247 -12.23 0.05 1.51
CA HIS A 247 -12.18 0.19 2.96
C HIS A 247 -10.93 0.91 3.45
N PHE A 248 -9.94 1.17 2.58
CA PHE A 248 -8.78 1.99 2.91
C PHE A 248 -9.05 3.50 2.80
N ALA A 249 -10.12 3.89 2.10
CA ALA A 249 -10.49 5.30 1.90
C ALA A 249 -10.53 6.15 3.20
N PRO A 250 -11.08 5.67 4.34
CA PRO A 250 -11.07 6.44 5.59
C PRO A 250 -9.66 6.82 6.09
N VAL A 251 -8.65 6.01 5.78
CA VAL A 251 -7.24 6.30 6.11
C VAL A 251 -6.67 7.30 5.09
N ALA A 252 -6.86 7.04 3.81
CA ALA A 252 -6.34 7.88 2.72
C ALA A 252 -6.98 9.28 2.65
N ASP A 253 -8.19 9.45 3.19
CA ASP A 253 -8.84 10.76 3.30
C ASP A 253 -8.17 11.66 4.36
N GLN A 254 -7.38 11.08 5.28
CA GLN A 254 -6.75 11.80 6.39
C GLN A 254 -5.23 11.94 6.24
N LEU A 255 -4.59 10.96 5.59
CA LEU A 255 -3.14 10.86 5.49
C LEU A 255 -2.72 10.58 4.03
N GLU A 256 -1.56 11.10 3.64
CA GLU A 256 -0.95 10.86 2.33
C GLU A 256 0.07 9.72 2.42
N GLU A 257 0.10 8.84 1.42
CA GLU A 257 1.08 7.74 1.40
C GLU A 257 2.49 8.24 1.04
N ALA A 258 3.51 7.70 1.72
CA ALA A 258 4.91 7.98 1.42
C ALA A 258 5.25 7.54 -0.01
N HIS A 259 6.02 8.36 -0.72
CA HIS A 259 6.30 8.11 -2.13
C HIS A 259 7.30 6.97 -2.31
N TYR A 260 6.87 5.91 -2.99
CA TYR A 260 7.75 4.80 -3.34
C TYR A 260 8.81 5.23 -4.36
N SER A 261 10.09 5.03 -4.04
CA SER A 261 11.22 5.57 -4.82
C SER A 261 11.46 4.84 -6.13
N ASP A 262 11.08 3.56 -6.19
CA ASP A 262 11.28 2.73 -7.38
C ASP A 262 10.10 2.83 -8.35
N TRP A 263 10.29 2.25 -9.53
CA TRP A 263 9.23 2.16 -10.52
C TRP A 263 8.14 1.16 -10.07
N GLY A 264 6.92 1.65 -9.90
CA GLY A 264 5.73 0.84 -9.72
C GLY A 264 5.17 0.84 -8.31
N LEU A 265 4.54 -0.27 -7.93
CA LEU A 265 3.85 -0.39 -6.65
C LEU A 265 4.80 -0.95 -5.59
N ALA A 266 4.66 -0.47 -4.35
CA ALA A 266 5.34 -1.02 -3.18
C ALA A 266 4.69 -2.36 -2.77
N LEU A 267 4.91 -3.42 -3.56
CA LEU A 267 4.31 -4.73 -3.32
C LEU A 267 5.05 -5.47 -2.21
N THR A 268 4.42 -5.61 -1.06
CA THR A 268 5.01 -6.18 0.16
C THR A 268 4.59 -7.61 0.43
N TRP A 269 3.48 -8.08 -0.15
CA TRP A 269 2.95 -9.41 0.11
C TRP A 269 2.38 -10.10 -1.15
N PRO A 270 2.43 -11.45 -1.25
CA PRO A 270 3.29 -12.31 -0.45
C PRO A 270 4.73 -12.17 -0.93
N ARG A 271 5.69 -12.23 -0.01
CA ARG A 271 7.11 -12.29 -0.33
C ARG A 271 7.45 -13.63 -0.96
N THR A 272 7.29 -13.68 -2.28
CA THR A 272 7.57 -14.82 -3.14
C THR A 272 8.22 -14.31 -4.43
N LEU A 273 8.44 -15.20 -5.41
CA LEU A 273 8.93 -14.80 -6.74
C LEU A 273 8.03 -13.77 -7.45
N PHE A 274 6.75 -13.67 -7.07
CA PHE A 274 5.78 -12.76 -7.65
C PHE A 274 4.97 -12.09 -6.54
N PRO A 275 5.45 -10.97 -5.95
CA PRO A 275 4.65 -10.19 -5.00
C PRO A 275 3.44 -9.59 -5.71
N MET A 276 2.32 -9.49 -5.00
CA MET A 276 1.01 -9.21 -5.63
C MET A 276 0.32 -7.98 -5.05
N LEU A 277 0.46 -7.72 -3.75
CA LEU A 277 -0.26 -6.71 -3.01
C LEU A 277 0.72 -5.84 -2.21
N GLY A 278 0.50 -4.53 -2.18
CA GLY A 278 1.11 -3.63 -1.21
C GLY A 278 0.10 -3.38 -0.10
N ILE A 279 0.19 -4.16 0.98
CA ILE A 279 -0.74 -4.09 2.13
C ILE A 279 -0.09 -3.46 3.38
N ASP A 280 1.21 -3.24 3.32
CA ASP A 280 1.96 -2.48 4.31
C ASP A 280 2.13 -1.06 3.80
N HIS A 281 2.00 -0.08 4.70
CA HIS A 281 2.02 1.33 4.32
C HIS A 281 2.87 2.18 5.28
N VAL A 282 3.30 3.33 4.78
CA VAL A 282 3.75 4.47 5.58
C VAL A 282 2.93 5.68 5.15
N MET A 283 2.04 6.14 6.02
CA MET A 283 1.09 7.23 5.78
C MET A 283 1.48 8.47 6.61
N LEU A 284 1.34 9.66 6.04
CA LEU A 284 1.94 10.89 6.53
C LEU A 284 0.90 12.02 6.61
N ARG A 285 1.04 12.90 7.60
CA ARG A 285 0.34 14.19 7.69
C ARG A 285 1.25 15.25 8.26
N GLY A 286 1.29 16.42 7.63
CA GLY A 286 2.08 17.57 8.07
C GLY A 286 3.60 17.36 8.08
N VAL A 287 4.07 16.29 7.45
CA VAL A 287 5.48 16.01 7.12
C VAL A 287 5.54 15.58 5.66
N GLN A 288 6.71 15.68 5.03
CA GLN A 288 6.86 15.33 3.62
C GLN A 288 7.63 14.02 3.45
N SER A 289 7.26 13.26 2.43
CA SER A 289 8.04 12.08 2.03
C SER A 289 9.30 12.52 1.29
N ALA A 290 10.46 12.05 1.74
CA ALA A 290 11.73 12.12 1.02
C ALA A 290 12.12 10.76 0.41
N GLY A 291 11.15 9.86 0.31
CA GLY A 291 11.26 8.57 -0.36
C GLY A 291 10.98 7.38 0.54
N MET A 292 10.54 6.30 -0.09
CA MET A 292 10.27 5.02 0.53
C MET A 292 10.83 3.91 -0.34
N GLU A 293 11.48 2.94 0.29
CA GLU A 293 12.03 1.76 -0.36
C GLU A 293 11.46 0.49 0.25
N ARG A 294 11.43 -0.56 -0.54
CA ARG A 294 11.03 -1.90 -0.11
C ARG A 294 12.28 -2.71 0.14
N LEU A 295 12.41 -3.25 1.34
CA LEU A 295 13.59 -4.01 1.76
C LEU A 295 13.27 -5.50 1.85
N GLU A 296 14.20 -6.30 1.36
CA GLU A 296 14.17 -7.75 1.50
C GLU A 296 15.01 -8.15 2.72
N VAL A 297 14.39 -8.12 3.89
CA VAL A 297 15.05 -8.39 5.18
C VAL A 297 14.30 -9.46 5.98
N ALA A 298 15.03 -10.20 6.79
CA ALA A 298 14.56 -11.33 7.59
C ALA A 298 13.85 -12.44 6.79
N ASP A 299 13.49 -13.53 7.46
CA ASP A 299 12.70 -14.63 6.88
C ASP A 299 11.20 -14.42 7.21
N SER A 300 10.59 -13.43 6.54
CA SER A 300 9.16 -13.10 6.67
C SER A 300 8.45 -13.24 5.33
N ASP A 301 7.15 -13.53 5.35
CA ASP A 301 6.28 -13.50 4.17
C ASP A 301 5.90 -12.07 3.73
N HIS A 302 6.35 -11.04 4.46
CA HIS A 302 6.30 -9.64 4.06
C HIS A 302 7.69 -9.08 3.74
N TYR A 303 7.76 -8.24 2.71
CA TYR A 303 8.87 -7.28 2.58
C TYR A 303 8.69 -6.15 3.59
N ALA A 304 9.79 -5.58 4.08
CA ALA A 304 9.74 -4.37 4.90
C ALA A 304 9.60 -3.12 4.03
N LEU A 305 9.10 -2.04 4.63
CA LEU A 305 9.17 -0.69 4.07
C LEU A 305 10.09 0.17 4.92
N ALA A 306 10.98 0.92 4.28
CA ALA A 306 11.78 1.95 4.93
C ALA A 306 11.53 3.30 4.27
N ALA A 307 11.09 4.29 5.05
CA ALA A 307 10.77 5.62 4.59
C ALA A 307 11.73 6.65 5.21
N THR A 308 12.19 7.56 4.36
CA THR A 308 12.86 8.79 4.80
C THR A 308 11.81 9.91 4.77
N ILE A 309 11.64 10.58 5.90
CA ILE A 309 10.59 11.57 6.11
C ILE A 309 11.27 12.90 6.41
N ASP A 310 10.95 13.93 5.64
CA ASP A 310 11.43 15.29 5.83
C ASP A 310 10.66 15.97 6.99
N LEU A 311 11.42 16.42 7.98
CA LEU A 311 10.93 17.11 9.17
C LEU A 311 11.08 18.63 9.11
N GLY A 312 11.64 19.17 8.02
CA GLY A 312 12.06 20.57 7.88
C GLY A 312 10.95 21.59 7.61
N ASN A 313 9.68 21.21 7.70
CA ASN A 313 8.52 22.11 7.51
C ASN A 313 7.93 22.57 8.85
#